data_AF-A0A962RK48-F1
#
_entry.id   AF-A0A962RK48-F1
#
_cell.length_a   1.000
_cell.length_b   1.000
_cell.length_c   1.000
_cell.angle_alpha   90.00
_cell.angle_beta   90.00
_cell.angle_gamma   90.00
#
_symmetry.space_group_name_H-M   'P 1'
#
loop_
_entity.id
_entity.type
_entity.pdbx_description
1 polymer ?
#
loop_
_entity_poly.entity_id
_entity_poly.type
_entity_poly.pdbx_seq_one_letter_code
_entity_poly.pdbx_strand_id
1 'polypeptide(L)' 'MDTYEKIGYACLGAVVVAYIMAMLIGLIVFLPFGLLGLLALLGIGVLLLKVIRERLANKEDDYYARNVKR' A
#
# COMPACT_ATOMS: atom_id res chain seq x y z
N MET A 1 -3.07 30.50 18.12
CA MET A 1 -4.10 29.45 18.22
C MET A 1 -4.79 29.58 19.55
N ASP A 2 -6.07 29.95 19.46
CA ASP A 2 -6.95 30.08 20.60
C ASP A 2 -7.20 28.71 21.26
N THR A 3 -7.55 28.70 22.55
CA THR A 3 -7.71 27.46 23.32
C THR A 3 -8.85 26.60 22.76
N TYR A 4 -9.92 27.23 22.26
CA TYR A 4 -11.05 26.52 21.66
C TYR A 4 -10.68 25.92 20.30
N GLU A 5 -9.84 26.59 19.51
CA GLU A 5 -9.31 26.04 18.26
C GLU A 5 -8.48 24.77 18.51
N LYS A 6 -7.61 24.77 19.53
CA LYS A 6 -6.79 23.60 19.88
C LYS A 6 -7.66 22.40 20.28
N ILE A 7 -8.70 22.62 21.07
CA ILE A 7 -9.65 21.57 21.48
C ILE A 7 -10.42 21.05 20.27
N GLY A 8 -10.85 21.95 19.38
CA GLY A 8 -11.52 21.59 18.13
C GLY A 8 -10.66 20.71 17.23
N TYR A 9 -9.40 21.09 16.99
CA TYR A 9 -8.47 20.28 16.20
C TYR A 9 -8.12 18.95 16.88
N ALA A 10 -8.01 18.91 18.21
CA ALA A 10 -7.79 17.67 18.94
C ALA A 10 -8.97 16.69 18.79
N CYS A 11 -10.21 17.19 18.88
CA CYS A 11 -11.41 16.38 18.65
C CYS A 11 -11.48 15.87 17.20
N LEU A 12 -11.24 16.74 16.23
CA LEU A 12 -11.21 16.36 14.82
C LEU A 12 -10.13 15.31 14.53
N GLY A 13 -8.94 15.48 15.11
CA GLY A 13 -7.86 14.50 15.01
C GLY A 13 -8.27 13.14 15.57
N ALA A 14 -8.90 13.11 16.75
CA ALA A 14 -9.38 11.89 17.38
C ALA A 14 -10.45 11.18 16.51
N VAL A 15 -11.37 11.94 15.90
CA VAL A 15 -12.39 11.39 15.00
C VAL A 15 -11.75 10.78 13.75
N VAL A 16 -10.77 11.46 13.15
CA VAL A 16 -10.05 10.94 11.97
C VAL A 16 -9.32 9.65 12.30
N VAL A 17 -8.62 9.59 13.44
CA VAL A 17 -7.93 8.37 13.89
C VAL A 17 -8.92 7.23 14.11
N ALA A 18 -10.03 7.49 14.81
CA ALA A 18 -11.08 6.49 15.05
C ALA A 18 -11.69 5.99 13.73
N TYR A 19 -11.92 6.88 12.76
CA TYR A 19 -12.44 6.54 11.44
C TYR A 19 -11.48 5.63 10.66
N ILE A 20 -10.18 5.97 10.62
CA ILE A 20 -9.16 5.14 9.95
C ILE A 20 -9.10 3.75 10.60
N MET A 21 -9.11 3.68 11.93
CA MET A 21 -9.10 2.41 12.64
C MET A 21 -10.34 1.56 12.33
N ALA A 22 -11.53 2.16 12.34
CA ALA A 22 -12.77 1.49 11.97
C ALA A 22 -12.74 0.98 10.51
N MET A 23 -12.18 1.76 9.59
CA MET A 23 -12.01 1.37 8.19
C MET A 23 -11.09 0.14 8.05
N LEU A 24 -9.96 0.12 8.76
CA LEU A 24 -9.02 -1.00 8.76
C LEU A 24 -9.63 -2.27 9.36
N ILE A 25 -10.36 -2.15 10.47
CA ILE A 25 -11.07 -3.27 11.09
C ILE A 25 -12.16 -3.78 10.15
N GLY A 26 -12.95 -2.87 9.54
CA GLY A 26 -13.97 -3.21 8.55
C GLY A 26 -13.39 -3.98 7.37
N LEU A 27 -12.23 -3.57 6.86
CA LEU A 27 -11.51 -4.27 5.79
C LEU A 27 -11.15 -5.71 6.18
N ILE A 28 -10.66 -5.91 7.42
CA ILE A 28 -10.31 -7.25 7.94
C ILE A 28 -11.56 -8.13 8.11
N VAL A 29 -12.67 -7.57 8.59
CA VAL A 29 -13.90 -8.32 8.86
C VAL A 29 -14.66 -8.66 7.57
N PHE A 30 -14.64 -7.78 6.57
CA PHE A 30 -15.45 -7.92 5.35
C PHE A 30 -14.81 -8.85 4.30
N LEU A 31 -13.50 -9.06 4.34
CA LEU A 31 -12.81 -10.00 3.45
C LEU A 31 -12.95 -11.44 3.97
N PRO A 32 -13.43 -12.42 3.17
CA PRO A 32 -13.26 -13.83 3.54
C PRO A 32 -11.76 -14.08 3.70
N PHE A 33 -11.33 -14.64 4.83
CA PHE A 33 -9.94 -14.80 5.26
C PHE A 33 -9.20 -13.56 5.78
N GLY A 34 -9.86 -12.41 5.96
CA GLY A 34 -9.41 -11.23 6.73
C GLY A 34 -7.90 -10.92 6.69
N LEU A 35 -7.24 -11.00 7.85
CA LEU A 35 -5.80 -10.68 8.00
C LEU A 35 -4.89 -11.60 7.15
N LEU A 36 -5.26 -12.87 6.98
CA LEU A 36 -4.53 -13.80 6.11
C LEU A 36 -4.62 -13.36 4.64
N GLY A 37 -5.77 -12.86 4.20
CA GLY A 37 -5.94 -12.25 2.88
C GLY A 37 -5.05 -11.02 2.68
N LEU A 38 -4.94 -10.16 3.70
CA LEU A 38 -4.04 -8.99 3.66
C LEU A 38 -2.56 -9.40 3.61
N LEU A 39 -2.16 -10.41 4.38
CA LEU A 39 -0.81 -10.98 4.33
C LEU A 39 -0.49 -11.58 2.96
N ALA A 40 -1.45 -12.30 2.37
CA ALA A 40 -1.30 -12.85 1.03
C ALA A 40 -1.16 -11.73 -0.02
N LEU A 41 -1.99 -10.67 0.06
CA LEU A 41 -1.89 -9.51 -0.83
C LEU A 41 -0.55 -8.79 -0.69
N LEU A 42 -0.05 -8.61 0.54
CA LEU A 42 1.29 -8.07 0.78
C LEU A 42 2.37 -8.95 0.15
N GLY A 43 2.29 -10.27 0.34
CA GLY A 43 3.22 -11.22 -0.26
C GLY A 43 3.23 -11.13 -1.79
N ILE A 44 2.05 -11.11 -2.42
CA ILE A 44 1.90 -10.94 -3.87
C ILE A 44 2.46 -9.59 -4.32
N GLY A 45 2.17 -8.50 -3.59
CA GLY A 45 2.68 -7.17 -3.90
C GLY A 45 4.20 -7.09 -3.87
N VAL A 46 4.83 -7.70 -2.85
CA VAL A 46 6.29 -7.78 -2.75
C VAL A 46 6.89 -8.57 -3.92
N LEU A 47 6.28 -9.69 -4.31
CA LEU A 47 6.73 -10.47 -5.46
C LEU A 47 6.58 -9.70 -6.77
N LEU A 48 5.49 -8.96 -6.96
CA LEU A 48 5.29 -8.08 -8.10
C LEU A 48 6.38 -7.01 -8.18
N LEU A 49 6.67 -6.34 -7.06
CA LEU A 49 7.75 -5.35 -6.97
C LEU A 49 9.11 -5.96 -7.30
N LYS A 50 9.37 -7.19 -6.83
CA LYS A 50 10.59 -7.93 -7.17
C LYS A 50 10.71 -8.11 -8.69
N VAL A 51 9.66 -8.60 -9.35
CA VAL A 51 9.67 -8.83 -10.80
C VAL A 51 9.90 -7.53 -11.58
N ILE A 52 9.23 -6.45 -11.20
CA ILE A 52 9.42 -5.13 -11.82
C ILE A 52 10.87 -4.67 -11.66
N ARG A 53 11.42 -4.80 -10.45
CA ARG A 53 12.81 -4.43 -10.17
C ARG A 53 13.80 -5.25 -10.99
N GLU A 54 13.59 -6.56 -11.11
CA GLU A 54 14.42 -7.45 -11.91
C GLU A 54 14.34 -7.09 -13.40
N ARG A 55 13.15 -6.76 -13.92
CA ARG A 55 12.99 -6.30 -15.30
C ARG A 55 13.77 -5.01 -15.57
N LEU A 56 13.65 -4.02 -14.70
CA LEU A 56 14.34 -2.73 -14.83
C LEU A 56 15.87 -2.86 -14.72
N ALA A 57 16.36 -3.87 -14.00
CA ALA A 57 17.78 -4.13 -13.86
C ALA A 57 18.38 -4.99 -14.98
N ASN A 58 17.55 -5.56 -15.86
CA ASN A 58 18.00 -6.51 -16.89
C ASN A 58 18.60 -5.81 -18.11
N LYS A 59 19.89 -5.49 -18.01
CA LYS A 59 20.66 -4.83 -19.07
C LYS A 59 20.85 -5.67 -20.33
N GLU A 60 20.85 -7.00 -20.20
CA GLU A 60 21.07 -7.93 -21.30
C GLU A 60 19.85 -7.95 -22.23
N ASP A 61 18.66 -8.10 -21.65
CA ASP A 61 17.42 -8.10 -22.43
C ASP A 61 17.17 -6.72 -23.07
N ASP A 62 17.50 -5.64 -22.36
CA ASP A 62 17.49 -4.27 -22.91
C ASP A 62 18.52 -4.07 -24.03
N TYR A 63 19.65 -4.77 -23.98
CA TYR A 63 20.66 -4.73 -25.04
C TYR A 63 20.15 -5.43 -26.29
N TYR A 64 19.60 -6.64 -26.15
CA TYR A 64 19.07 -7.38 -27.29
C TYR A 64 17.85 -6.69 -27.92
N ALA A 65 16.94 -6.13 -27.10
CA ALA A 65 15.79 -5.38 -27.59
C ALA A 65 16.18 -4.15 -28.44
N ARG A 66 17.34 -3.54 -28.17
CA ARG A 66 17.81 -2.35 -28.90
C ARG A 66 18.71 -2.67 -30.09
N ASN A 67 19.49 -3.75 -30.01
CA ASN A 67 20.56 -4.02 -30.97
C ASN A 67 20.24 -5.14 -31.95
N VAL A 68 19.24 -5.98 -31.67
CA VAL A 68 18.80 -7.02 -32.60
C VAL A 68 17.56 -6.55 -33.33
N LYS A 69 17.71 -6.22 -34.62
CA LYS A 69 16.56 -6.04 -35.52
C LYS A 69 16.04 -7.42 -35.91
N ARG A 70 14.73 -7.60 -35.75
CA ARG A 70 14.01 -8.76 -36.25
C ARG A 70 13.70 -8.59 -37.74
#